data_AF-A0A7L1Z6J1-F1
#
_entry.id   AF-A0A7L1Z6J1-F1
#
_cell.length_a   1.000
_cell.length_b   1.000
_cell.length_c   1.000
_cell.angle_alpha   90.00
_cell.angle_beta   90.00
_cell.angle_gamma   90.00
#
_symmetry.space_group_name_H-M   'P 1'
#
loop_
_entity.id
_entity.type
_entity.pdbx_description
1 polymer ?
#
loop_
_entity_poly.entity_id
_entity_poly.type
_entity_poly.pdbx_seq_one_letter_code
_entity_poly.pdbx_strand_id
1 'polypeptide(L)' 'LQEIRRYQSSTRLLLPFCPPAEAFALRLLEDTYLCSLHAQRVTLVTLFPKDLQLARRLRGLNGGG' A
#
# COMPACT_ATOMS: atom_id res chain seq x y z
N LEU A 1 -5.45 -15.16 4.06
CA LEU A 1 -4.01 -14.80 4.20
C LEU A 1 -3.14 -15.32 3.06
N GLN A 2 -3.27 -16.58 2.64
CA GLN A 2 -2.48 -17.15 1.53
C GLN A 2 -2.72 -16.44 0.19
N GLU A 3 -3.99 -16.14 -0.14
CA GLU A 3 -4.33 -15.38 -1.35
C GLU A 3 -3.75 -13.96 -1.35
N ILE A 4 -3.77 -13.26 -0.21
CA ILE A 4 -3.16 -11.92 -0.06
C ILE A 4 -1.65 -11.98 -0.36
N ARG A 5 -0.95 -12.99 0.16
CA ARG A 5 0.49 -13.19 -0.09
C ARG A 5 0.76 -13.48 -1.56
N ARG A 6 -0.15 -14.22 -2.23
CA ARG A 6 -0.10 -14.47 -3.67
C ARG A 6 -0.22 -13.17 -4.46
N TYR A 7 -1.20 -12.33 -4.16
CA TYR A 7 -1.35 -11.02 -4.80
C TYR A 7 -0.15 -10.09 -4.54
N GLN A 8 0.38 -10.03 -3.31
CA GLN A 8 1.58 -9.25 -3.02
C GLN A 8 2.81 -9.72 -3.81
N SER A 9 3.00 -11.03 -3.96
CA SER A 9 4.10 -11.57 -4.77
C SER A 9 3.97 -11.20 -6.25
N SER A 10 2.77 -11.26 -6.82
CA SER A 10 2.51 -10.84 -8.20
C SER A 10 2.74 -9.34 -8.39
N THR A 11 2.23 -8.49 -7.50
CA THR A 11 2.40 -7.03 -7.57
C THR A 11 3.88 -6.64 -7.53
N ARG A 12 4.68 -7.26 -6.66
CA ARG A 12 6.12 -6.99 -6.52
C ARG A 12 6.93 -7.32 -7.77
N LEU A 13 6.54 -8.35 -8.51
CA LEU A 13 7.19 -8.76 -9.76
C LEU A 13 6.83 -7.85 -10.94
N LEU A 14 5.62 -7.27 -10.93
CA LEU A 14 5.11 -6.45 -12.03
C LEU A 14 5.42 -4.94 -11.87
N LEU A 15 5.68 -4.49 -10.64
CA LEU A 15 6.07 -3.12 -10.28
C LEU A 15 7.20 -2.49 -11.15
N PRO A 16 8.27 -3.21 -11.55
CA PRO A 16 9.36 -2.65 -12.36
C PRO A 16 8.98 -2.35 -13.81
N PHE A 17 7.93 -3.02 -14.31
CA PHE A 17 7.48 -2.90 -15.69
C PHE A 17 6.38 -1.84 -15.85
N CYS A 18 5.71 -1.48 -14.76
CA CYS A 18 4.69 -0.45 -14.75
C CYS A 18 5.29 0.96 -14.93
N PRO A 19 4.58 1.87 -15.61
CA PRO A 19 4.90 3.29 -15.61
C PRO A 19 5.12 3.83 -14.19
N PRO A 20 6.00 4.84 -14.00
CA PRO A 20 6.32 5.35 -12.67
C PRO A 20 5.09 5.87 -11.90
N ALA A 21 4.07 6.38 -12.60
CA ALA A 21 2.80 6.80 -12.01
C ALA A 21 2.00 5.62 -11.41
N GLU A 22 1.95 4.50 -12.13
CA GLU A 22 1.23 3.30 -11.71
C GLU A 22 2.00 2.55 -10.61
N ALA A 23 3.32 2.45 -10.75
CA ALA A 23 4.19 1.89 -9.72
C ALA A 23 4.08 2.67 -8.40
N PHE A 24 3.97 4.00 -8.47
CA PHE A 24 3.75 4.85 -7.30
C PHE A 24 2.39 4.59 -6.64
N ALA A 25 1.32 4.49 -7.44
CA ALA A 25 -0.03 4.22 -6.94
C ALA A 25 -0.14 2.84 -6.29
N LEU A 26 0.41 1.80 -6.92
CA LEU A 26 0.45 0.43 -6.39
C LEU A 26 1.22 0.36 -5.09
N ARG A 27 2.39 1.01 -5.03
CA ARG A 27 3.17 1.06 -3.79
C ARG A 27 2.39 1.79 -2.69
N LEU A 28 1.71 2.89 -3.00
CA LEU A 28 0.92 3.63 -2.00
C LEU A 28 -0.22 2.78 -1.44
N LEU A 29 -0.89 2.02 -2.31
CA LEU A 29 -1.94 1.08 -1.91
C LEU A 29 -1.39 -0.03 -1.01
N GLU A 30 -0.20 -0.54 -1.28
CA GLU A 30 0.45 -1.56 -0.45
C GLU A 30 0.73 -1.05 0.98
N ASP A 31 1.22 0.18 1.13
CA ASP A 31 1.43 0.80 2.46
C ASP A 31 0.11 1.03 3.21
N THR A 32 -0.94 1.49 2.51
CA THR A 32 -2.26 1.66 3.13
C THR A 32 -2.85 0.34 3.60
N TYR A 33 -2.63 -0.72 2.83
CA TYR A 33 -3.09 -2.06 3.17
C TYR A 33 -2.40 -2.60 4.43
N LEU A 34 -1.08 -2.39 4.55
CA LEU A 34 -0.32 -2.74 5.75
C LEU A 34 -0.75 -1.93 6.97
N CYS A 35 -1.03 -0.63 6.81
CA CYS A 35 -1.56 0.21 7.89
C CYS A 35 -2.93 -0.27 8.38
N SER A 36 -3.82 -0.67 7.47
CA SER A 36 -5.15 -1.21 7.82
C SER A 36 -5.05 -2.55 8.56
N LEU A 37 -4.12 -3.41 8.16
CA LEU A 37 -3.84 -4.68 8.86
C LEU A 37 -3.23 -4.45 10.24
N HIS A 38 -2.33 -3.48 10.38
CA HIS A 38 -1.70 -3.13 11.65
C HIS A 38 -2.72 -2.67 12.70
N ALA A 39 -3.76 -1.94 12.27
CA ALA A 39 -4.86 -1.51 13.13
C ALA A 39 -5.90 -2.62 13.43
N GLN A 40 -5.66 -3.88 13.01
CA GLN A 40 -6.58 -5.02 13.12
C GLN A 40 -7.99 -4.75 12.56
N ARG A 41 -8.16 -3.75 11.66
CA ARG A 41 -9.46 -3.45 11.07
C ARG A 41 -9.67 -4.31 9.82
N VAL A 42 -10.43 -5.39 10.00
CA VAL A 42 -10.84 -6.35 8.94
C VAL A 42 -11.97 -5.79 8.06
N THR A 43 -12.47 -4.59 8.32
CA THR A 43 -13.50 -3.99 7.48
C THR A 43 -12.89 -3.37 6.24
N LEU A 44 -13.08 -4.05 5.11
CA LEU A 44 -12.98 -3.63 3.69
C LEU A 44 -13.60 -2.25 3.36
N VAL A 45 -14.13 -1.54 4.36
CA VAL A 45 -14.61 -0.15 4.36
C VAL A 45 -13.43 0.84 4.53
N THR A 46 -12.25 0.37 4.93
CA THR A 46 -11.02 1.15 5.19
C THR A 46 -10.09 1.27 3.97
N LEU A 47 -10.65 1.76 2.86
CA LEU A 47 -9.91 2.72 2.03
C LEU A 47 -10.24 4.12 2.56
N PHE A 48 -10.12 4.33 3.89
CA PHE A 48 -10.49 5.61 4.48
C PHE A 48 -9.45 6.66 4.07
N PRO A 49 -9.88 7.91 3.79
CA PRO A 49 -8.96 9.00 3.53
C PRO A 49 -7.93 9.17 4.66
N LYS A 50 -8.24 8.70 5.87
CA LYS A 50 -7.34 8.68 7.03
C LYS A 50 -6.14 7.76 6.84
N ASP A 51 -6.33 6.54 6.33
CA ASP A 51 -5.25 5.56 6.13
C ASP A 51 -4.38 5.97 4.93
N LEU A 52 -5.01 6.52 3.88
CA LEU A 52 -4.30 7.13 2.75
C LEU A 52 -3.48 8.35 3.18
N GLN A 53 -4.05 9.23 4.01
CA GLN A 53 -3.33 10.37 4.59
C GLN A 53 -2.18 9.92 5.48
N LEU A 54 -2.37 8.87 6.29
CA LEU A 54 -1.34 8.29 7.14
C LEU A 54 -0.20 7.69 6.31
N ALA A 55 -0.51 6.87 5.30
CA ALA A 55 0.48 6.28 4.41
C ALA A 55 1.26 7.35 3.63
N ARG A 56 0.59 8.40 3.13
CA ARG A 56 1.25 9.56 2.50
C ARG A 56 2.17 10.31 3.47
N ARG A 57 1.75 10.49 4.74
CA ARG A 57 2.59 11.13 5.77
C ARG A 57 3.80 10.27 6.13
N LEU A 58 3.62 8.97 6.33
CA LEU A 58 4.71 8.03 6.63
C LEU A 58 5.73 7.97 5.49
N ARG A 59 5.27 7.98 4.23
CA ARG A 59 6.15 8.01 3.07
C ARG A 59 6.85 9.36 2.89
N GLY A 60 6.18 10.46 3.21
CA GLY A 60 6.81 11.80 3.26
C GLY A 60 7.90 11.91 4.34
N LEU A 61 7.78 11.17 5.44
CA LEU A 61 8.82 11.03 6.47
C LEU A 61 10.00 10.16 5.98
N ASN A 62 9.74 9.11 5.20
CA ASN A 62 10.77 8.22 4.64
C ASN A 62 11.42 8.73 3.34
N GLY A 63 10.88 9.78 2.71
CA GLY A 63 11.36 10.33 1.44
C GLY A 63 12.15 11.64 1.56
N GLY A 64 12.55 12.04 2.77
CA GLY A 64 13.31 13.26 3.02
C GLY A 64 14.67 12.97 3.63
N GLY A 65 15.70 12.89 2.77
CA GLY A 65 17.10 12.67 3.09
C GLY A 65 17.84 11.98 1.96
#